data_AF-A0A4P6G1Z4-F1
#
_entry.id   AF-A0A4P6G1Z4-F1
#
_cell.length_a   1.000
_cell.length_b   1.000
_cell.length_c   1.000
_cell.angle_alpha   90.00
_cell.angle_beta   90.00
_cell.angle_gamma   90.00
#
_symmetry.space_group_name_H-M   'P 1'
#
loop_
_entity.id
_entity.type
_entity.pdbx_description
1 polymer ?
#
loop_
_entity_poly.entity_id
_entity_poly.type
_entity_poly.pdbx_seq_one_letter_code
_entity_poly.pdbx_strand_id
1 'polypeptide(L)' 'MQFTEENIPPETREKVYRLMDARGWDFEQAVNEILLEAITSGATIFVGRRKAPVFELVGRKRPSTG' A
#
# COMPACT_ATOMS: atom_id res chain seq x y z
N MET A 1 -9.83 -5.86 -9.77
CA MET A 1 -10.50 -5.64 -8.48
C MET A 1 -11.56 -4.57 -8.74
N GLN A 2 -12.85 -4.84 -8.56
CA GLN A 2 -13.87 -3.80 -8.73
C GLN A 2 -14.02 -3.07 -7.39
N PHE A 3 -13.67 -1.77 -7.36
CA PHE A 3 -13.98 -0.92 -6.23
C PHE A 3 -15.44 -0.51 -6.34
N THR A 4 -16.24 -0.85 -5.34
CA THR A 4 -17.61 -0.37 -5.17
C THR A 4 -17.66 0.41 -3.86
N GLU A 5 -18.58 1.36 -3.72
CA GLU A 5 -18.70 2.17 -2.50
C GLU A 5 -18.74 1.29 -1.24
N GLU A 6 -19.46 0.18 -1.31
CA GLU A 6 -19.63 -0.82 -0.25
C GLU A 6 -18.31 -1.44 0.22
N ASN A 7 -17.34 -1.57 -0.68
CA ASN A 7 -16.05 -2.23 -0.46
C ASN A 7 -14.92 -1.25 -0.09
N ILE A 8 -15.21 0.05 -0.01
CA ILE A 8 -14.24 1.08 0.39
C ILE A 8 -14.36 1.37 1.90
N PRO A 9 -13.24 1.37 2.65
CA PRO A 9 -13.23 1.78 4.06
C PRO A 9 -13.90 3.14 4.26
N PRO A 10 -14.66 3.35 5.35
CA PRO A 10 -15.39 4.60 5.58
C PRO A 10 -14.51 5.86 5.48
N GLU A 11 -13.29 5.79 6.00
CA GLU A 11 -12.29 6.88 5.95
C GLU A 11 -11.86 7.24 4.52
N THR A 12 -11.75 6.24 3.64
CA THR A 12 -11.38 6.42 2.24
C THR A 12 -12.57 6.94 1.44
N ARG A 13 -13.80 6.54 1.80
CA ARG A 13 -15.03 6.98 1.15
C ARG A 13 -15.23 8.49 1.26
N GLU A 14 -14.95 9.06 2.43
CA GLU A 14 -15.01 10.51 2.64
C GLU A 14 -14.02 11.27 1.76
N LYS A 15 -12.80 10.73 1.57
CA LYS A 15 -11.81 11.30 0.64
C LYS A 15 -12.28 11.23 -0.82
N VAL A 16 -12.88 10.11 -1.23
CA VAL A 16 -13.45 9.93 -2.57
C VAL A 16 -14.53 10.99 -2.82
N TYR A 17 -15.49 11.16 -1.91
CA TYR A 17 -16.55 12.16 -2.09
C TYR A 17 -16.02 13.60 -2.13
N ARG A 18 -15.01 13.93 -1.31
CA ARG A 18 -14.35 15.24 -1.37
C ARG A 18 -13.66 15.49 -2.72
N LEU A 19 -13.04 14.46 -3.31
CA LEU A 19 -12.43 14.57 -4.64
C LEU A 19 -13.47 14.72 -5.74
N MET A 20 -14.58 13.98 -5.65
CA MET A 20 -15.71 14.11 -6.57
C MET A 20 -16.30 15.51 -6.54
N ASP A 21 -16.57 16.05 -5.35
CA ASP A 21 -17.15 17.39 -5.18
C ASP A 21 -16.21 18.51 -5.65
N ALA A 22 -14.91 18.43 -5.29
CA ALA A 22 -13.94 19.46 -5.63
C ALA A 22 -13.58 19.50 -7.13
N ARG A 23 -13.65 18.38 -7.84
CA ARG A 23 -13.18 18.26 -9.23
C ARG A 23 -14.29 17.94 -10.23
N GLY A 24 -15.52 17.71 -9.77
CA GLY A 24 -16.64 17.26 -10.60
C GLY A 24 -16.41 15.87 -11.20
N TRP A 25 -15.67 15.03 -10.49
CA TRP A 25 -15.24 13.71 -10.96
C TRP A 25 -16.25 12.63 -10.62
N ASP A 26 -16.27 11.58 -11.45
CA ASP A 26 -16.96 10.35 -11.11
C ASP A 26 -16.18 9.52 -10.06
N PHE A 27 -16.85 8.51 -9.52
CA PHE A 27 -16.29 7.65 -8.48
C PHE A 27 -15.02 6.92 -8.93
N GLU A 28 -14.97 6.47 -10.19
CA GLU A 28 -13.82 5.74 -10.73
C GLU A 28 -12.59 6.65 -10.83
N GLN A 29 -12.77 7.87 -11.33
CA GLN A 29 -11.75 8.90 -11.40
C GLN A 29 -11.20 9.25 -10.02
N ALA A 30 -12.07 9.48 -9.04
CA ALA A 30 -11.68 9.81 -7.68
C ALA A 30 -10.94 8.66 -6.98
N VAL A 31 -11.38 7.41 -7.15
CA VAL A 31 -10.70 6.22 -6.61
C VAL A 31 -9.35 6.01 -7.27
N ASN A 32 -9.25 6.19 -8.59
CA ASN A 32 -8.02 6.01 -9.32
C ASN A 32 -6.93 7.01 -8.87
N GLU A 33 -7.30 8.24 -8.56
CA GLU A 33 -6.37 9.23 -8.00
C GLU A 33 -5.78 8.79 -6.65
N ILE A 34 -6.65 8.33 -5.73
CA ILE A 34 -6.20 7.84 -4.40
C ILE A 34 -5.28 6.62 -4.56
N LEU A 35 -5.61 5.73 -5.50
CA LEU A 35 -4.78 4.56 -5.79
C LEU A 35 -3.42 4.96 -6.36
N LEU A 36 -3.40 5.93 -7.28
CA LEU A 36 -2.17 6.43 -7.89
C LEU A 36 -1.28 7.11 -6.84
N GLU A 37 -1.86 7.91 -5.94
CA GLU A 37 -1.16 8.50 -4.80
C GLU A 37 -0.56 7.41 -3.90
N ALA A 38 -1.31 6.34 -3.60
CA ALA A 38 -0.81 5.23 -2.80
C ALA A 38 0.35 4.48 -3.48
N ILE A 39 0.28 4.28 -4.80
CA ILE A 39 1.35 3.63 -5.57
C ILE A 39 2.61 4.50 -5.57
N THR A 40 2.45 5.79 -5.88
CA THR A 40 3.57 6.75 -5.97
C THR A 40 4.23 7.03 -4.62
N SER A 41 3.47 6.99 -3.52
CA SER A 41 4.00 7.07 -2.15
C SER A 41 4.67 5.77 -1.67
N GLY A 42 4.67 4.71 -2.48
CA GLY A 42 5.31 3.44 -2.14
C GLY A 42 4.50 2.58 -1.16
N ALA A 43 3.19 2.80 -1.00
CA ALA A 43 2.33 1.96 -0.18
C ALA A 43 2.33 0.49 -0.66
N THR A 44 2.56 0.25 -1.96
CA THR A 44 2.76 -1.09 -2.53
C THR A 44 3.95 -1.85 -1.93
N ILE A 45 4.97 -1.15 -1.42
CA ILE A 45 6.11 -1.74 -0.71
C ILE A 45 5.68 -2.30 0.66
N PHE A 46 4.67 -1.67 1.30
CA PHE A 46 4.14 -2.09 2.60
C PHE A 46 3.22 -3.31 2.51
N VAL A 47 2.40 -3.41 1.46
CA VAL A 47 1.42 -4.52 1.31
C VAL A 47 2.01 -5.78 0.65
N GLY A 48 3.10 -5.67 -0.09
CA GLY A 48 3.66 -6.76 -0.90
C GLY A 48 4.81 -7.55 -0.28
N ARG A 49 5.49 -7.04 0.77
CA ARG A 49 6.59 -7.78 1.41
C ARG A 49 6.10 -8.49 2.65
N ARG A 50 5.68 -9.75 2.49
CA ARG A 50 5.92 -10.74 3.55
C ARG A 50 7.43 -10.76 3.74
N LYS A 51 7.95 -10.00 4.72
CA LYS A 51 9.37 -10.06 5.05
C LYS A 51 9.66 -11.53 5.33
N ALA A 52 10.44 -12.17 4.46
CA ALA A 52 11.00 -13.47 4.80
C ALA A 52 11.65 -13.30 6.18
N PRO A 53 11.40 -14.20 7.16
CA PRO A 53 12.10 -14.12 8.42
C PRO A 53 13.59 -14.07 8.09
N VAL A 54 14.23 -12.96 8.45
CA VAL A 54 15.67 -12.83 8.33
C VAL A 54 16.21 -13.93 9.22
N PHE A 55 16.63 -15.04 8.64
CA PHE A 55 17.50 -15.96 9.35
C PHE A 55 18.71 -15.11 9.71
N GLU A 56 18.86 -14.82 11.00
CA GLU A 56 20.08 -14.23 11.52
C GLU A 56 21.24 -14.98 10.87
N LEU A 57 22.10 -14.26 10.15
CA LEU A 57 23.38 -14.77 9.71
C LEU A 57 24.18 -15.05 10.99
N VAL A 58 23.97 -16.22 11.58
CA VAL A 58 24.80 -16.74 12.66
C VAL A 58 26.17 -16.89 12.04
N GLY A 59 27.03 -15.90 12.25
CA GLY A 59 28.41 -15.94 11.79
C GLY A 59 29.02 -17.22 12.32
N ARG A 60 29.27 -18.19 11.43
CA ARG A 60 30.02 -19.40 11.77
C ARG A 60 31.40 -18.93 12.22
N LYS A 61 31.60 -18.85 13.54
CA LYS A 61 32.92 -18.66 14.15
C LYS A 61 33.74 -19.89 13.75
N ARG A 62 34.58 -19.75 12.71
CA ARG A 62 35.58 -20.78 12.39
C ARG A 62 36.58 -20.78 13.55
N PRO A 63 36.90 -21.93 14.16
CA PRO A 63 38.07 -21.99 15.02
C PRO A 63 39.28 -21.73 14.12
N SER A 64 40.01 -20.65 14.39
CA SER A 64 41.35 -20.46 13.88
C SER A 64 42.25 -21.44 14.62
N THR A 65 42.53 -22.59 14.02
CA THR A 65 43.64 -23.43 14.44
C THR A 65 44.93 -22.72 14.03
N GLY A 66 45.60 -22.15 15.02
CA GLY A 66 47.03 -21.82 15.00
C GLY A 66 47.78 -22.84 15.84
#